data_AF-A0AB74VAU0-F1
#
_entry.id   AF-A0AB74VAU0-F1
#
_cell.length_a   1.000
_cell.length_b   1.000
_cell.length_c   1.000
_cell.angle_alpha   90.00
_cell.angle_beta   90.00
_cell.angle_gamma   90.00
#
_symmetry.space_group_name_H-M   'P 1'
#
loop_
_entity.id
_entity.type
_entity.pdbx_description
1 polymer ?
#
loop_
_entity_poly.entity_id
_entity_poly.type
_entity_poly.pdbx_seq_one_letter_code
_entity_poly.pdbx_strand_id
1 'polypeptide(L)'
;MEMLKHSKVGIISFLVALMPIIYAVIITVEDILFPINSGYNMRLPTSIMISMFVIALIGLILGIIAIAQKGYKKILPICSVIISLLILSIPIILLVKASIDISNMKAT
;
A
#
# COMPACT_ATOMS: atom_id res chain seq x y z
N MET A 1 18.76 16.00 25.80
CA MET A 1 18.16 15.02 24.87
C MET A 1 19.09 14.88 23.67
N GLU A 2 19.76 13.75 23.51
CA GLU A 2 20.47 13.49 22.26
C GLU A 2 19.47 13.44 21.10
N MET A 3 19.68 14.25 20.07
CA MET A 3 18.85 14.21 18.87
C MET A 3 19.10 12.90 18.13
N LEU A 4 18.24 11.90 18.37
CA LEU A 4 18.23 10.65 17.62
C LEU A 4 18.10 10.96 16.12
N LYS A 5 18.98 10.38 15.30
CA LYS A 5 18.95 10.55 13.84
C LYS A 5 17.88 9.65 13.22
N HIS A 6 17.41 10.01 12.03
CA HIS A 6 16.55 9.13 11.24
C HIS A 6 17.38 8.02 10.60
N SER A 7 16.90 6.77 10.69
CA SER A 7 17.53 5.65 9.98
C SER A 7 17.29 5.77 8.49
N LYS A 8 18.32 5.53 7.66
CA LYS A 8 18.19 5.46 6.21
C LYS A 8 17.15 4.41 5.80
N VAL A 9 17.12 3.27 6.50
CA VAL A 9 16.13 2.20 6.24
C VAL A 9 14.72 2.68 6.55
N GLY A 10 14.53 3.44 7.64
CA GLY A 10 13.22 4.01 7.99
C GLY A 10 12.74 5.10 7.03
N ILE A 11 13.66 5.86 6.43
CA ILE A 11 13.32 6.81 5.35
C ILE A 11 12.91 6.06 4.09
N ILE A 12 13.70 5.06 3.68
CA ILE A 12 13.42 4.26 2.48
C ILE A 12 12.09 3.53 2.63
N SER A 13 11.82 2.90 3.78
CA SER A 13 10.56 2.19 4.01
C SER A 13 9.36 3.13 3.89
N PHE A 14 9.49 4.35 4.42
CA PHE A 14 8.44 5.37 4.34
C PHE A 14 8.20 5.83 2.90
N LEU A 15 9.26 6.09 2.14
CA LEU A 15 9.15 6.46 0.72
C LEU A 15 8.51 5.34 -0.11
N VAL A 16 8.92 4.09 0.12
CA VAL A 16 8.35 2.91 -0.54
C VAL A 16 6.86 2.76 -0.21
N ALA A 17 6.48 2.92 1.06
CA ALA A 17 5.08 2.85 1.48
C ALA A 17 4.20 3.98 0.92
N LEU A 18 4.79 5.13 0.57
CA LEU A 18 4.11 6.26 -0.05
C LEU A 18 3.84 6.06 -1.56
N MET A 19 4.66 5.27 -2.26
CA MET A 19 4.52 5.10 -3.72
C MET A 19 3.12 4.68 -4.17
N PRO A 20 2.44 3.70 -3.52
CA PRO A 20 1.09 3.31 -3.91
C PRO A 20 0.07 4.45 -3.72
N ILE A 21 0.24 5.29 -2.70
CA ILE A 21 -0.65 6.45 -2.47
C ILE A 21 -0.46 7.47 -3.59
N ILE A 22 0.79 7.83 -3.90
CA ILE A 22 1.10 8.78 -4.97
C ILE A 22 0.50 8.30 -6.29
N TYR A 23 0.66 7.01 -6.59
CA TYR A 23 0.13 6.42 -7.81
C TYR A 23 -1.40 6.43 -7.86
N ALA A 24 -2.08 6.13 -6.75
CA ALA A 24 -3.53 6.21 -6.66
C ALA A 24 -4.05 7.64 -6.89
N VAL A 25 -3.35 8.65 -6.35
CA VAL A 25 -3.69 10.06 -6.58
C VAL A 25 -3.52 10.44 -8.05
N ILE A 26 -2.42 10.03 -8.71
CA ILE A 26 -2.18 10.30 -10.13
C ILE A 26 -3.33 9.75 -10.98
N ILE A 27 -3.71 8.47 -10.78
CA ILE A 27 -4.83 7.86 -11.51
C ILE A 27 -6.13 8.63 -11.27
N THR A 28 -6.42 8.97 -10.02
CA THR A 28 -7.66 9.69 -9.67
C THR A 28 -7.70 11.07 -10.35
N VAL A 29 -6.56 11.76 -10.43
CA VAL A 29 -6.46 13.06 -11.11
C VAL A 29 -6.60 12.92 -12.63
N GLU A 30 -6.00 11.89 -13.23
CA GLU A 30 -6.17 11.59 -14.66
C GLU A 30 -7.63 11.33 -15.00
N ASP A 31 -8.34 10.54 -14.20
CA ASP A 31 -9.76 10.23 -14.39
C ASP A 31 -10.65 11.48 -14.31
N ILE A 32 -10.32 12.44 -13.43
CA ILE A 32 -11.07 13.70 -13.27
C ILE A 32 -10.79 14.68 -14.41
N LEU A 33 -9.52 14.85 -14.79
CA LEU A 33 -9.08 15.85 -15.77
C LEU A 33 -9.38 15.44 -17.21
N PHE A 34 -9.29 14.14 -17.50
CA PHE A 34 -9.55 13.58 -18.82
C PHE A 34 -10.58 12.45 -18.68
N PRO A 35 -11.88 12.79 -18.48
CA PRO A 35 -12.95 11.82 -18.52
C PRO A 35 -13.14 11.37 -19.98
N ILE A 36 -12.19 10.60 -20.50
CA ILE A 36 -12.30 10.04 -21.84
C ILE A 36 -13.40 8.99 -21.73
N ASN A 37 -14.44 9.20 -22.54
CA ASN A 37 -15.57 8.33 -22.81
C ASN A 37 -15.14 7.00 -23.48
N SER A 38 -14.03 6.44 -23.01
CA SER A 38 -13.47 5.20 -23.48
C SER A 38 -14.13 4.09 -22.69
N GLY A 39 -14.70 3.10 -23.38
CA GLY A 39 -15.15 1.85 -22.80
C GLY A 39 -14.01 1.00 -22.22
N TYR A 40 -12.90 1.61 -21.81
CA TYR A 40 -11.96 1.05 -20.87
C TYR A 40 -12.67 0.99 -19.53
N ASN A 41 -13.24 -0.18 -19.25
CA ASN A 41 -13.59 -0.60 -17.91
C ASN A 41 -12.45 -0.17 -16.96
N MET A 42 -12.70 0.88 -16.16
CA MET A 42 -11.81 1.46 -15.13
C MET A 42 -11.56 0.46 -13.98
N ARG A 43 -11.16 -0.76 -14.32
CA ARG A 43 -10.54 -1.68 -13.37
C ARG A 43 -9.06 -1.40 -13.49
N LEU A 44 -8.41 -0.99 -12.39
CA LEU A 44 -6.95 -1.00 -12.34
C LEU A 44 -6.50 -2.35 -12.90
N PRO A 45 -5.64 -2.38 -13.94
CA PRO A 45 -5.08 -3.61 -14.46
C PRO A 45 -4.59 -4.49 -13.31
N THR A 46 -4.92 -5.77 -13.32
CA THR A 46 -4.56 -6.71 -12.24
C THR A 46 -3.05 -6.67 -11.95
N SER A 47 -2.22 -6.45 -12.98
CA SER A 47 -0.77 -6.25 -12.86
C SER A 47 -0.39 -5.07 -11.96
N ILE A 48 -1.13 -3.96 -12.05
CA ILE A 48 -0.91 -2.76 -11.25
C ILE A 48 -1.30 -3.03 -9.80
N MET A 49 -2.44 -3.66 -9.55
CA MET A 49 -2.86 -4.05 -8.20
C MET A 49 -1.83 -4.97 -7.53
N ILE A 50 -1.29 -5.96 -8.27
CA ILE A 50 -0.24 -6.85 -7.77
C ILE A 50 1.04 -6.06 -7.46
N SER A 51 1.43 -5.13 -8.34
CA SER A 51 2.63 -4.32 -8.11
C SER A 51 2.51 -3.44 -6.85
N MET A 52 1.35 -2.81 -6.63
CA MET A 52 1.07 -2.01 -5.44
C MET A 52 1.09 -2.86 -4.17
N PHE A 53 0.55 -4.09 -4.25
CA PHE A 53 0.59 -5.05 -3.16
C PHE A 53 2.03 -5.44 -2.78
N VAL A 54 2.86 -5.79 -3.78
CA VAL A 54 4.26 -6.15 -3.56
C VAL A 54 5.05 -4.97 -2.96
N ILE A 55 4.86 -3.76 -3.48
CA ILE A 55 5.52 -2.55 -2.96
C ILE A 55 5.10 -2.29 -1.51
N ALA A 56 3.81 -2.39 -1.20
CA ALA A 56 3.31 -2.21 0.17
C ALA A 56 3.89 -3.25 1.14
N LEU A 57 4.04 -4.50 0.68
CA LEU A 57 4.62 -5.60 1.45
C LEU A 57 6.13 -5.39 1.69
N ILE A 58 6.87 -4.94 0.69
CA ILE A 58 8.29 -4.54 0.83
C ILE A 58 8.41 -3.39 1.83
N GLY A 59 7.57 -2.36 1.70
CA GLY A 59 7.53 -1.22 2.63
C GLY A 59 7.26 -1.67 4.06
N LEU A 60 6.34 -2.63 4.26
CA LEU A 60 6.01 -3.19 5.56
C LEU A 60 7.22 -3.88 6.20
N ILE A 61 7.87 -4.77 5.44
CA ILE A 61 9.05 -5.53 5.92
C ILE A 61 10.18 -4.58 6.30
N LEU A 62 10.49 -3.61 5.43
CA LEU A 62 11.53 -2.61 5.71
C LEU A 62 11.17 -1.73 6.91
N GLY A 63 9.89 -1.38 7.08
CA GLY A 63 9.39 -0.63 8.23
C GLY A 63 9.60 -1.38 9.55
N ILE A 64 9.26 -2.68 9.58
CA ILE A 64 9.48 -3.54 10.76
C ILE A 64 10.97 -3.64 11.09
N ILE A 65 11.83 -3.89 10.08
CA ILE A 65 13.28 -3.95 10.25
C ILE A 65 13.81 -2.63 10.83
N ALA A 66 13.34 -1.49 10.32
CA ALA A 66 13.76 -0.17 10.79
C ALA A 66 13.29 0.14 12.22
N ILE A 67 12.12 -0.37 12.66
CA ILE A 67 11.64 -0.24 14.04
C ILE A 67 12.52 -1.03 15.02
N ALA A 68 13.03 -2.19 14.58
CA ALA A 68 13.90 -3.05 15.38
C ALA A 68 15.32 -2.45 15.60
N GLN A 69 15.73 -1.46 14.79
CA GLN A 69 17.02 -0.79 14.95
C GLN A 69 17.05 0.08 16.21
N LYS A 70 18.03 -0.17 17.09
CA LYS A 70 18.28 0.64 18.29
C LYS A 70 19.02 1.93 17.92
N GLY A 71 18.77 3.02 18.65
CA GLY A 71 19.50 4.28 18.48
C GLY A 71 18.99 5.20 17.35
N TYR A 72 17.83 4.90 16.74
CA TYR A 72 17.23 5.73 15.68
C TYR A 72 15.82 6.19 16.03
N LYS A 73 15.39 7.29 15.41
CA LYS A 73 13.99 7.75 15.47
C LYS A 73 13.07 6.75 14.76
N LYS A 74 12.03 6.33 15.47
CA LYS A 74 11.07 5.33 14.99
C LYS A 74 9.82 5.91 14.31
N ILE A 75 9.65 7.23 14.31
CA ILE A 75 8.44 7.89 13.77
C ILE A 75 8.19 7.53 12.29
N LEU A 76 9.21 7.66 11.43
CA LEU A 76 9.08 7.36 9.99
C LEU A 76 8.79 5.89 9.71
N PRO A 77 9.53 4.92 10.27
CA PRO A 77 9.21 3.52 10.01
C PRO A 77 7.89 3.08 10.65
N ILE A 78 7.44 3.69 11.75
CA ILE A 78 6.09 3.46 12.28
C ILE A 78 5.03 3.96 11.28
N CYS A 79 5.16 5.17 10.74
CA CYS A 79 4.26 5.68 9.71
C CYS A 79 4.25 4.77 8.47
N SER A 80 5.43 4.32 8.03
CA SER A 80 5.59 3.36 6.94
C SER A 80 4.80 2.08 7.17
N VAL A 81 4.90 1.47 8.37
CA VAL A 81 4.14 0.27 8.72
C VAL A 81 2.64 0.52 8.69
N ILE A 82 2.16 1.62 9.29
CA ILE A 82 0.74 1.96 9.31
C ILE A 82 0.19 2.14 7.89
N ILE A 83 0.90 2.90 7.05
CA ILE A 83 0.51 3.14 5.66
C ILE A 83 0.48 1.83 4.86
N SER A 84 1.54 1.01 4.97
CA SER A 84 1.59 -0.29 4.31
C SER A 84 0.44 -1.21 4.73
N LEU A 85 0.10 -1.26 6.02
CA LEU A 85 -1.03 -2.04 6.52
C LEU A 85 -2.37 -1.55 5.97
N LEU A 86 -2.57 -0.23 5.91
CA LEU A 86 -3.78 0.34 5.32
C LEU A 86 -3.92 -0.06 3.85
N ILE A 87 -2.85 0.00 3.06
CA ILE A 87 -2.88 -0.39 1.65
C ILE A 87 -3.16 -1.89 1.49
N LEU A 88 -2.52 -2.73 2.31
CA LEU A 88 -2.70 -4.19 2.28
C LEU A 88 -4.09 -4.63 2.75
N SER A 89 -4.82 -3.81 3.51
CA SER A 89 -6.19 -4.14 3.94
C SER A 89 -7.17 -4.26 2.76
N ILE A 90 -6.97 -3.48 1.69
CA ILE A 90 -7.87 -3.44 0.52
C ILE A 90 -7.96 -4.82 -0.18
N PRO A 91 -6.86 -5.45 -0.63
CA PRO A 91 -6.93 -6.77 -1.27
C PRO A 91 -7.41 -7.86 -0.31
N ILE A 92 -7.13 -7.74 1.00
CA ILE A 92 -7.65 -8.69 2.01
C ILE A 92 -9.18 -8.63 2.05
N ILE A 93 -9.78 -7.44 2.10
CA ILE A 93 -11.23 -7.26 2.10
C ILE A 93 -11.85 -7.85 0.82
N LEU A 94 -11.23 -7.59 -0.35
CA LEU A 94 -11.68 -8.13 -1.63
C LEU A 94 -11.63 -9.67 -1.67
N LEU A 95 -10.56 -10.26 -1.12
CA LEU A 95 -10.39 -11.70 -1.04
C LEU A 95 -11.45 -12.35 -0.13
N VAL A 96 -11.72 -11.75 1.03
CA VAL A 96 -12.76 -12.22 1.95
C VAL A 96 -14.14 -12.17 1.27
N LYS A 97 -14.46 -11.07 0.60
CA LYS A 97 -15.72 -10.94 -0.15
C LYS A 97 -15.85 -12.03 -1.23
N ALA A 98 -14.82 -12.22 -2.04
CA ALA A 98 -14.80 -13.26 -3.07
C ALA A 98 -14.99 -14.67 -2.49
N SER A 99 -14.39 -14.94 -1.32
CA SER A 99 -14.50 -16.24 -0.64
C SER A 99 -15.92 -16.51 -0.13
N ILE A 100 -16.59 -15.47 0.40
CA ILE A 100 -17.99 -15.54 0.83
C ILE A 100 -18.91 -15.79 -0.37
N ASP A 101 -18.71 -15.07 -1.47
CA ASP A 101 -19.51 -15.22 -2.69
C ASP A 101 -19.40 -16.66 -3.25
N ILE A 102 -18.18 -17.23 -3.28
CA ILE A 102 -17.95 -18.62 -3.69
C ILE A 102 -18.65 -19.61 -2.75
N SER A 103 -18.63 -19.36 -1.44
CA SER A 103 -19.30 -20.22 -0.47
C SER A 103 -20.82 -20.22 -0.66
N ASN A 104 -21.40 -19.05 -0.96
CA ASN A 104 -22.83 -18.91 -1.19
C ASN A 104 -23.28 -19.55 -2.51
N MET A 105 -22.47 -19.46 -3.58
CA MET A 105 -22.76 -20.11 -4.86
C MET A 105 -22.73 -21.65 -4.80
N LYS A 106 -21.95 -22.24 -3.89
CA LYS A 106 -21.90 -23.70 -3.70
C LYS A 106 -23.06 -24.26 -2.86
N ALA A 107 -23.82 -23.40 -2.18
CA ALA A 107 -24.90 -23.79 -1.28
C ALA A 107 -26.29 -23.83 -1.95
N THR A 108 -26.39 -23.37 -3.21
CA THR A 108 -27.56 -23.45 -4.11
C THR A 108 -27.33 -24.47 -5.21
#